data_AF-L0A1Z3-F1
#
_entry.id   AF-L0A1Z3-F1
#
_cell.length_a   1.000
_cell.length_b   1.000
_cell.length_c   1.000
_cell.angle_alpha   90.00
_cell.angle_beta   90.00
_cell.angle_gamma   90.00
#
_symmetry.space_group_name_H-M   'P 1'
#
loop_
_entity.id
_entity.type
_entity.pdbx_description
1 polymer ?
#
loop_
_entity_poly.entity_id
_entity_poly.type
_entity_poly.pdbx_seq_one_letter_code
_entity_poly.pdbx_strand_id
1 'polypeptide(L)'
;MNAANSGRTGLFGRLRSLGKSPDPAQVRAALREAYLTAFGLLAAPGLLLGLMFGRALRLDGAFVIVLLVLAALLALLAIWLAARGKAQEETPLAGAVRACFQLVAAPAVPFLMGCALLGQASAVMALWSLALLIFMVGFWLSRP
;
A
#
# COMPACT_ATOMS: atom_id res chain seq x y z
N MET A 1 12.86 -19.17 -36.21
CA MET A 1 12.82 -17.86 -35.53
C MET A 1 11.51 -17.77 -34.77
N ASN A 2 11.55 -18.07 -33.46
CA ASN A 2 10.35 -18.27 -32.64
C ASN A 2 9.86 -16.95 -32.03
N ALA A 3 8.63 -16.56 -32.38
CA ALA A 3 7.86 -15.47 -31.81
C ALA A 3 7.32 -15.85 -30.40
N ALA A 4 8.21 -16.11 -29.45
CA ALA A 4 7.86 -16.57 -28.10
C ALA A 4 8.48 -15.69 -27.01
N ASN A 5 8.22 -14.38 -27.02
CA ASN A 5 8.61 -13.54 -25.87
C ASN A 5 7.78 -12.26 -25.64
N SER A 6 6.58 -12.16 -26.21
CA SER A 6 5.76 -10.94 -26.10
C SER A 6 4.73 -10.95 -24.96
N GLY A 7 4.87 -11.85 -23.97
CA GLY A 7 3.77 -12.20 -23.05
C GLY A 7 4.08 -12.29 -21.55
N ARG A 8 5.13 -11.63 -21.02
CA ARG A 8 5.42 -11.61 -19.56
C ARG A 8 5.32 -10.24 -18.89
N THR A 9 4.51 -9.35 -19.44
CA THR A 9 4.11 -8.07 -18.81
C THR A 9 2.96 -8.28 -17.82
N GLY A 10 3.17 -9.12 -16.80
CA GLY A 10 2.23 -9.23 -15.68
C GLY A 10 2.51 -8.16 -14.62
N LEU A 11 1.49 -7.74 -13.87
CA LEU A 11 1.55 -6.77 -12.76
C LEU A 11 2.71 -6.98 -11.77
N PHE A 12 3.23 -8.21 -11.68
CA PHE A 12 4.33 -8.62 -10.79
C PHE A 12 5.47 -9.31 -11.57
N GLY A 13 5.73 -8.87 -12.80
CA GLY A 13 6.71 -9.49 -13.70
C GLY A 13 8.11 -9.58 -13.10
N ARG A 14 8.58 -8.52 -12.43
CA ARG A 14 9.90 -8.51 -11.77
C ARG A 14 10.02 -9.46 -10.59
N LEU A 15 8.96 -9.65 -9.80
CA LEU A 15 8.96 -10.64 -8.71
C LEU A 15 9.02 -12.06 -9.27
N ARG A 16 8.30 -12.34 -10.37
CA ARG A 16 8.32 -13.64 -11.04
C ARG A 16 9.61 -13.94 -11.80
N SER A 17 10.38 -12.92 -12.17
CA SER A 17 11.69 -13.08 -12.82
C SER A 17 12.84 -13.25 -11.82
N LEU A 18 12.59 -13.17 -10.52
CA LEU A 18 13.62 -13.45 -9.51
C LEU A 18 14.01 -14.94 -9.63
N GLY A 19 15.27 -15.19 -9.98
CA GLY A 19 15.83 -16.54 -10.06
C GLY A 19 16.01 -17.18 -8.67
N LYS A 20 16.73 -18.31 -8.62
CA LYS A 20 16.95 -19.07 -7.39
C LYS A 20 17.89 -18.38 -6.38
N SER A 21 18.69 -17.42 -6.84
CA SER A 21 19.65 -16.64 -6.02
C SER A 21 19.65 -15.17 -6.46
N PRO A 22 18.57 -14.43 -6.21
CA PRO A 22 18.46 -13.06 -6.66
C PRO A 22 19.33 -12.13 -5.78
N ASP A 23 19.98 -11.16 -6.42
CA ASP A 23 20.70 -10.10 -5.73
C ASP A 23 19.72 -9.29 -4.84
N PRO A 24 20.06 -8.97 -3.57
CA PRO A 24 19.24 -8.13 -2.70
C PRO A 24 18.81 -6.79 -3.33
N ALA A 25 19.57 -6.22 -4.27
CA ALA A 25 19.14 -5.02 -4.99
C ALA A 25 17.94 -5.29 -5.92
N GLN A 26 17.94 -6.43 -6.62
CA GLN A 26 16.86 -6.85 -7.51
C GLN A 26 15.58 -7.19 -6.75
N VAL A 27 15.70 -7.87 -5.61
CA VAL A 27 14.57 -8.17 -4.72
C VAL A 27 13.91 -6.89 -4.23
N ARG A 28 14.70 -5.91 -3.77
CA ARG A 28 14.16 -4.61 -3.31
C ARG A 28 13.45 -3.84 -4.42
N ALA A 29 14.02 -3.80 -5.62
CA ALA A 29 13.40 -3.16 -6.77
C ALA A 29 12.06 -3.82 -7.15
N ALA A 30 12.01 -5.16 -7.15
CA ALA A 30 10.80 -5.92 -7.45
C ALA A 30 9.70 -5.73 -6.38
N LEU A 31 10.07 -5.70 -5.10
CA LEU A 31 9.14 -5.42 -3.99
C LEU A 31 8.59 -3.99 -4.04
N ARG A 32 9.42 -3.02 -4.43
CA ARG A 32 8.99 -1.62 -4.58
C ARG A 32 7.97 -1.44 -5.69
N GLU A 33 8.19 -2.09 -6.84
CA GLU A 33 7.19 -2.13 -7.91
C GLU A 33 5.91 -2.81 -7.45
N ALA A 34 6.02 -3.94 -6.76
CA ALA A 34 4.85 -4.64 -6.21
C ALA A 34 4.07 -3.76 -5.22
N TYR A 35 4.75 -3.03 -4.35
CA TYR A 35 4.17 -2.10 -3.40
C TYR A 35 3.38 -0.97 -4.10
N LEU A 36 4.00 -0.32 -5.08
CA LEU A 36 3.36 0.73 -5.88
C LEU A 36 2.13 0.20 -6.61
N THR A 37 2.26 -0.96 -7.23
CA THR A 37 1.20 -1.54 -8.06
C THR A 37 0.04 -2.02 -7.19
N ALA A 38 0.32 -2.66 -6.04
CA ALA A 38 -0.69 -3.08 -5.09
C ALA A 38 -1.43 -1.87 -4.48
N PHE A 39 -0.72 -0.81 -4.10
CA PHE A 39 -1.34 0.42 -3.62
C PHE A 39 -2.25 1.02 -4.69
N GLY A 40 -1.77 1.12 -5.95
CA GLY A 40 -2.56 1.62 -7.07
C GLY A 40 -3.82 0.79 -7.32
N LEU A 41 -3.72 -0.54 -7.19
CA LEU A 41 -4.85 -1.46 -7.36
C LEU A 41 -5.93 -1.28 -6.29
N LEU A 42 -5.55 -0.90 -5.06
CA LEU A 42 -6.49 -0.54 -3.99
C LEU A 42 -7.02 0.89 -4.14
N ALA A 43 -6.14 1.84 -4.48
CA ALA A 43 -6.46 3.26 -4.54
C ALA A 43 -7.42 3.60 -5.69
N ALA A 44 -7.24 2.98 -6.86
CA ALA A 44 -8.06 3.26 -8.04
C ALA A 44 -9.57 3.00 -7.81
N PRO A 45 -10.01 1.81 -7.35
CA PRO A 45 -11.43 1.59 -7.08
C PRO A 45 -11.93 2.44 -5.90
N GLY A 46 -11.12 2.66 -4.88
CA GLY A 46 -11.47 3.52 -3.75
C GLY A 46 -11.74 4.97 -4.15
N LEU A 47 -10.90 5.53 -5.02
CA LEU A 47 -11.08 6.86 -5.57
C LEU A 47 -12.33 6.94 -6.44
N LEU A 48 -12.54 5.95 -7.32
CA LEU A 48 -13.73 5.88 -8.16
C LEU A 48 -15.01 5.84 -7.32
N LEU A 49 -15.07 4.98 -6.32
CA LEU A 49 -16.21 4.88 -5.40
C LEU A 49 -16.41 6.18 -4.60
N GLY A 50 -15.33 6.79 -4.12
CA GLY A 50 -15.39 8.06 -3.43
C GLY A 50 -15.93 9.20 -4.31
N LEU A 51 -15.55 9.25 -5.59
CA LEU A 51 -16.07 10.23 -6.54
C LEU A 51 -17.57 10.04 -6.81
N MET A 52 -18.03 8.79 -6.88
CA MET A 52 -19.45 8.48 -7.09
C MET A 52 -20.31 8.70 -5.85
N PHE A 53 -19.82 8.35 -4.65
CA PHE A 53 -20.64 8.26 -3.43
C PHE A 53 -20.18 9.15 -2.26
N GLY A 54 -18.96 9.69 -2.27
CA GLY A 54 -18.33 10.36 -1.13
C GLY A 54 -18.86 11.76 -0.79
N ARG A 55 -19.83 12.28 -1.54
CA ARG A 55 -20.46 13.59 -1.29
C ARG A 55 -21.53 13.56 -0.19
N ALA A 56 -22.07 12.40 0.12
CA ALA A 56 -23.19 12.27 1.06
C ALA A 56 -22.78 12.32 2.54
N LEU A 57 -21.52 12.00 2.85
CA LEU A 57 -21.05 11.86 4.22
C LEU A 57 -20.32 13.13 4.66
N ARG A 58 -20.82 13.77 5.72
CA ARG A 58 -20.15 14.87 6.42
C ARG A 58 -20.05 14.51 7.88
N LEU A 59 -18.84 14.58 8.43
CA LEU A 59 -18.57 14.28 9.83
C LEU A 59 -18.25 15.57 10.58
N ASP A 60 -18.66 15.62 11.83
CA ASP A 60 -18.20 16.66 12.73
C ASP A 60 -16.68 16.53 13.00
N GLY A 61 -16.02 17.64 13.30
CA GLY A 61 -14.57 17.73 13.45
C GLY A 61 -14.02 16.76 14.50
N ALA A 62 -14.75 16.54 15.60
CA ALA A 62 -14.38 15.57 16.62
C ALA A 62 -14.30 14.14 16.07
N PHE A 63 -15.26 13.74 15.22
CA PHE A 63 -15.26 12.43 14.59
C PHE A 63 -14.12 12.28 13.57
N VAL A 64 -13.75 13.35 12.87
CA VAL A 64 -12.58 13.33 11.97
C VAL A 64 -11.29 13.06 12.75
N ILE A 65 -11.12 13.66 13.93
CA ILE A 65 -9.96 13.40 14.80
C ILE A 65 -9.94 11.94 15.25
N VAL A 66 -11.08 11.41 15.72
CA VAL A 66 -11.19 9.98 16.09
C VAL A 66 -10.84 9.08 14.92
N LEU A 67 -11.31 9.42 13.71
CA LEU A 67 -11.01 8.66 12.50
C LEU A 67 -9.52 8.70 12.13
N LEU A 68 -8.86 9.86 12.28
CA LEU A 68 -7.42 10.00 12.05
C LEU A 68 -6.61 9.16 13.04
N VAL A 69 -6.97 9.19 14.33
CA VAL A 69 -6.32 8.36 15.36
C VAL A 69 -6.51 6.88 15.04
N LEU A 70 -7.73 6.47 14.70
CA LEU A 70 -8.04 5.10 14.34
C LEU A 70 -7.26 4.65 13.09
N ALA A 71 -7.20 5.48 12.06
CA ALA A 71 -6.43 5.21 10.85
C ALA A 71 -4.94 5.06 11.15
N ALA A 72 -4.38 5.92 12.00
CA ALA A 72 -2.99 5.81 12.44
C ALA A 72 -2.74 4.51 13.23
N LEU A 73 -3.62 4.13 14.14
CA LEU A 73 -3.50 2.87 14.89
C LEU A 73 -3.58 1.64 13.98
N LEU A 74 -4.50 1.64 13.00
CA LEU A 74 -4.60 0.56 12.01
C LEU A 74 -3.37 0.48 11.12
N ALA A 75 -2.80 1.63 10.73
CA ALA A 75 -1.57 1.68 9.96
C ALA A 75 -0.39 1.11 10.77
N LEU A 76 -0.25 1.50 12.04
CA LEU A 76 0.76 0.95 12.95
C LEU A 76 0.58 -0.55 13.14
N LEU A 77 -0.65 -1.03 13.28
CA LEU A 77 -0.95 -2.45 13.39
C LEU A 77 -0.56 -3.21 12.12
N ALA A 78 -0.84 -2.67 10.94
CA ALA A 78 -0.43 -3.26 9.66
C ALA A 78 1.10 -3.35 9.54
N ILE A 79 1.82 -2.31 9.95
CA ILE A 79 3.29 -2.29 10.00
C ILE A 79 3.82 -3.34 10.98
N TRP A 80 3.24 -3.42 12.17
CA TRP A 80 3.63 -4.39 13.19
C TRP A 80 3.37 -5.84 12.74
N LEU A 81 2.22 -6.09 12.10
CA LEU A 81 1.88 -7.38 11.52
C LEU A 81 2.83 -7.75 10.38
N ALA A 82 3.20 -6.79 9.52
CA ALA A 82 4.18 -7.01 8.47
C ALA A 82 5.56 -7.38 9.04
N ALA A 83 6.00 -6.71 10.11
CA ALA A 83 7.25 -7.02 10.81
C ALA A 83 7.23 -8.41 11.46
N ARG A 84 6.12 -8.79 12.10
CA ARG A 84 5.96 -10.13 12.69
C ARG A 84 5.84 -11.24 11.66
N GLY A 85 5.06 -11.02 10.60
CA GLY A 85 4.87 -11.99 9.52
C GLY A 85 6.17 -12.32 8.80
N LYS A 86 7.08 -11.34 8.65
CA LYS A 86 8.41 -11.57 8.09
C LYS A 86 9.24 -12.58 8.89
N ALA A 87 9.08 -12.64 10.21
CA ALA A 87 9.85 -13.51 11.10
C ALA A 87 9.34 -14.96 11.15
N GLN A 88 8.13 -15.22 10.65
CA GLN A 88 7.46 -16.53 10.73
C GLN A 88 7.58 -17.37 9.44
N GLU A 89 8.15 -16.80 8.37
CA GLU A 89 8.20 -17.44 7.05
C GLU A 89 9.49 -18.25 6.87
N GLU A 90 9.37 -19.39 6.17
CA GLU A 90 10.46 -20.35 5.96
C GLU A 90 11.60 -19.80 5.10
N THR A 91 11.29 -18.85 4.20
CA THR A 91 12.30 -18.21 3.35
C THR A 91 12.29 -16.70 3.49
N PRO A 92 13.48 -16.05 3.45
CA PRO A 92 13.57 -14.59 3.57
C PRO A 92 12.83 -13.86 2.44
N LEU A 93 12.73 -14.48 1.26
CA LEU A 93 12.00 -13.93 0.12
C LEU A 93 10.47 -13.98 0.35
N ALA A 94 9.93 -15.12 0.80
CA ALA A 94 8.50 -15.24 1.10
C ALA A 94 8.07 -14.27 2.20
N GLY A 95 8.87 -14.16 3.28
CA GLY A 95 8.68 -13.18 4.34
C GLY A 95 8.68 -11.74 3.85
N ALA A 96 9.60 -11.39 2.94
CA ALA A 96 9.66 -10.04 2.38
C ALA A 96 8.47 -9.72 1.47
N VAL A 97 8.01 -10.66 0.66
CA VAL A 97 6.83 -10.48 -0.21
C VAL A 97 5.57 -10.33 0.63
N ARG A 98 5.34 -11.22 1.61
CA ARG A 98 4.18 -11.14 2.51
C ARG A 98 4.15 -9.84 3.29
N ALA A 99 5.29 -9.46 3.89
CA ALA A 99 5.41 -8.20 4.61
C ALA A 99 5.14 -7.00 3.70
N CYS A 100 5.60 -7.03 2.45
CA CYS A 100 5.37 -5.96 1.48
C CYS A 100 3.87 -5.74 1.21
N PHE A 101 3.11 -6.80 0.89
CA PHE A 101 1.67 -6.68 0.68
C PHE A 101 0.92 -6.23 1.93
N GLN A 102 1.34 -6.69 3.11
CA GLN A 102 0.72 -6.29 4.37
C GLN A 102 1.03 -4.82 4.73
N LEU A 103 2.22 -4.34 4.36
CA LEU A 103 2.62 -2.95 4.51
C LEU A 103 1.81 -2.00 3.61
N VAL A 104 1.31 -2.47 2.45
CA VAL A 104 0.45 -1.67 1.55
C VAL A 104 -0.85 -1.27 2.24
N ALA A 105 -1.35 -2.08 3.17
CA ALA A 105 -2.56 -1.76 3.92
C ALA A 105 -2.39 -0.50 4.78
N ALA A 106 -1.16 -0.22 5.26
CA ALA A 106 -0.90 0.89 6.17
C ALA A 106 -1.25 2.27 5.58
N PRO A 107 -0.81 2.66 4.37
CA PRO A 107 -1.28 3.89 3.72
C PRO A 107 -2.63 3.74 3.02
N ALA A 108 -3.01 2.53 2.60
CA ALA A 108 -4.28 2.31 1.90
C ALA A 108 -5.48 2.63 2.80
N VAL A 109 -5.46 2.25 4.08
CA VAL A 109 -6.54 2.53 5.03
C VAL A 109 -6.88 4.03 5.14
N PRO A 110 -5.94 4.92 5.53
CA PRO A 110 -6.22 6.36 5.59
C PRO A 110 -6.58 6.96 4.22
N PHE A 111 -5.96 6.46 3.13
CA PHE A 111 -6.30 6.92 1.78
C PHE A 111 -7.77 6.63 1.41
N LEU A 112 -8.21 5.39 1.64
CA LEU A 112 -9.58 4.94 1.36
C LEU A 112 -10.60 5.66 2.27
N MET A 113 -10.27 5.85 3.55
CA MET A 113 -11.08 6.68 4.45
C MET A 113 -11.22 8.12 3.94
N GLY A 114 -10.14 8.71 3.41
CA GLY A 114 -10.19 10.02 2.77
C GLY A 114 -11.06 10.03 1.52
N CYS A 115 -11.05 8.97 0.72
CA CYS A 115 -11.93 8.83 -0.44
C CYS A 115 -13.42 8.79 -0.04
N ALA A 116 -13.75 8.16 1.09
CA ALA A 116 -15.12 8.13 1.62
C ALA A 116 -15.62 9.52 2.07
N LEU A 117 -14.71 10.44 2.41
CA LEU A 117 -15.02 11.79 2.91
C LEU A 117 -14.76 12.89 1.86
N LEU A 118 -14.80 12.57 0.56
CA LEU A 118 -14.53 13.54 -0.52
C LEU A 118 -15.42 14.80 -0.48
N GLY A 119 -16.58 14.75 0.16
CA GLY A 119 -17.44 15.90 0.42
C GLY A 119 -16.91 16.91 1.46
N GLN A 120 -15.82 16.59 2.18
CA GLN A 120 -15.26 17.39 3.27
C GLN A 120 -13.75 17.59 3.11
N ALA A 121 -13.38 18.66 2.40
CA ALA A 121 -12.00 18.92 1.97
C ALA A 121 -10.96 18.85 3.11
N SER A 122 -11.27 19.38 4.31
CA SER A 122 -10.35 19.33 5.45
C SER A 122 -10.05 17.91 5.92
N ALA A 123 -11.06 17.04 5.99
CA ALA A 123 -10.89 15.64 6.37
C ALA A 123 -10.08 14.86 5.32
N VAL A 124 -10.36 15.09 4.03
CA VAL A 124 -9.60 14.50 2.91
C VAL A 124 -8.13 14.89 3.02
N MET A 125 -7.83 16.19 3.16
CA MET A 125 -6.46 16.68 3.23
C MET A 125 -5.69 16.08 4.40
N ALA A 126 -6.31 15.98 5.58
CA ALA A 126 -5.66 15.38 6.75
C ALA A 126 -5.38 13.88 6.53
N LEU A 127 -6.38 13.11 6.06
CA LEU A 127 -6.25 11.66 5.86
C LEU A 127 -5.29 11.31 4.72
N TRP A 128 -5.33 12.06 3.61
CA TRP A 128 -4.40 11.85 2.49
C TRP A 128 -2.99 12.30 2.83
N SER A 129 -2.82 13.37 3.62
CA SER A 129 -1.49 13.74 4.13
C SER A 129 -0.91 12.64 5.01
N LEU A 130 -1.72 12.07 5.90
CA LEU A 130 -1.32 10.93 6.73
C LEU A 130 -0.97 9.71 5.88
N ALA A 131 -1.81 9.37 4.90
CA ALA A 131 -1.56 8.27 3.96
C ALA A 131 -0.25 8.48 3.18
N LEU A 132 0.00 9.70 2.70
CA LEU A 132 1.22 10.06 2.00
C LEU A 132 2.45 9.93 2.90
N LEU A 133 2.38 10.39 4.15
CA LEU A 133 3.47 10.24 5.12
C LEU A 133 3.79 8.76 5.37
N ILE A 134 2.77 7.92 5.62
CA ILE A 134 2.95 6.49 5.84
C ILE A 134 3.52 5.80 4.59
N PHE A 135 3.00 6.16 3.42
CA PHE A 135 3.48 5.65 2.14
C PHE A 135 4.95 6.03 1.93
N MET A 136 5.32 7.28 2.18
CA MET A 136 6.69 7.77 2.07
C MET A 136 7.63 7.07 3.05
N VAL A 137 7.20 6.85 4.30
CA VAL A 137 8.00 6.12 5.30
C VAL A 137 8.23 4.67 4.84
N GLY A 138 7.18 3.97 4.40
CA GLY A 138 7.30 2.60 3.87
C GLY A 138 8.21 2.53 2.65
N PHE A 139 8.12 3.53 1.77
CA PHE A 139 8.98 3.66 0.61
C PHE A 139 10.43 4.03 0.96
N TRP A 140 10.65 4.86 1.98
CA TRP A 140 11.98 5.23 2.46
C TRP A 140 12.68 4.07 3.14
N LEU A 141 11.98 3.28 3.97
CA LEU A 141 12.52 2.05 4.53
C LEU A 141 12.92 1.02 3.45
N SER A 142 12.43 1.18 2.22
CA SER A 142 12.81 0.33 1.08
C SER A 142 14.03 0.85 0.28
N ARG A 143 14.63 1.99 0.66
CA ARG A 143 15.84 2.57 0.02
C ARG A 143 17.12 1.79 0.39
N PRO A 144 18.14 1.78 -0.49
CA PRO A 144 19.36 0.98 -0.33
C PRO A 144 20.19 1.33 0.90
#